data_AF-A0A2M7ALQ6-F1
#
_entry.id   AF-A0A2M7ALQ6-F1
#
_cell.length_a   1.000
_cell.length_b   1.000
_cell.length_c   1.000
_cell.angle_alpha   90.00
_cell.angle_beta   90.00
_cell.angle_gamma   90.00
#
_symmetry.space_group_name_H-M   'P 1'
#
loop_
_entity.id
_entity.type
_entity.pdbx_description
1 polymer ?
#
loop_
_entity_poly.entity_id
_entity_poly.type
_entity_poly.pdbx_seq_one_letter_code
_entity_poly.pdbx_strand_id
1 'polypeptide(L)'
;SFPLNHVTEIVALLAGKDRWFLFINCPETHYPYDWGEGIPEEVRGVFPLLGKALNLRSNRLGPVERQQLAMQAPGMHQMQIKSLEAMDRKLGDLFIQLKLVSKKNIYVFVCGDHGENFGESGLYGHMHPTEECLSVPLWMGIL
;
A
#
# COMPACT_ATOMS: atom_id res chain seq x y z
N SER A 1 0.00 9.67 11.22
CA SER A 1 -1.29 9.47 10.54
C SER A 1 -1.02 9.38 9.05
N PHE A 2 -1.74 8.52 8.34
CA PHE A 2 -1.53 8.33 6.90
C PHE A 2 -2.07 9.51 6.08
N PRO A 3 -1.51 9.80 4.89
CA PRO A 3 -1.88 11.00 4.13
C PRO A 3 -3.36 11.10 3.78
N LEU A 4 -3.97 9.98 3.37
CA LEU A 4 -5.39 9.96 3.00
C LEU A 4 -6.35 10.05 4.20
N ASN A 5 -5.85 10.12 5.44
CA ASN A 5 -6.67 10.55 6.58
C ASN A 5 -6.86 12.08 6.65
N HIS A 6 -6.12 12.84 5.84
CA HIS A 6 -6.08 14.29 5.87
C HIS A 6 -6.62 14.92 4.58
N VAL A 7 -7.61 14.28 3.95
CA VAL A 7 -8.18 14.72 2.66
C VAL A 7 -8.65 16.17 2.74
N THR A 8 -9.37 16.53 3.81
CA THR A 8 -9.91 17.89 3.99
C THR A 8 -8.79 18.93 4.06
N GLU A 9 -7.72 18.66 4.81
CA GLU A 9 -6.57 19.55 4.93
C GLU A 9 -5.81 19.68 3.61
N ILE A 10 -5.60 18.57 2.89
CA ILE A 10 -4.97 18.55 1.57
C ILE A 10 -5.76 19.42 0.59
N VAL A 11 -7.08 19.25 0.55
CA VAL A 11 -7.98 19.98 -0.35
C VAL A 11 -8.02 21.47 0.01
N ALA A 12 -8.05 21.80 1.30
CA ALA A 12 -8.01 23.19 1.77
C ALA A 12 -6.74 23.93 1.32
N LEU A 13 -5.60 23.25 1.26
CA LEU A 13 -4.34 23.83 0.74
C LEU A 13 -4.41 24.17 -0.75
N LEU A 14 -5.29 23.51 -1.51
CA LEU A 14 -5.44 23.71 -2.96
C LEU A 14 -6.55 24.71 -3.31
N ALA A 15 -7.48 24.97 -2.39
CA ALA A 15 -8.58 25.88 -2.61
C ALA A 15 -8.09 27.28 -3.06
N GLY A 16 -8.65 27.75 -4.18
CA GLY A 16 -8.31 29.05 -4.77
C GLY A 16 -6.98 29.08 -5.56
N LYS A 17 -6.22 27.98 -5.63
CA LYS A 17 -5.03 27.91 -6.48
C LYS A 17 -5.40 27.59 -7.93
N ASP A 18 -4.81 28.32 -8.88
CA ASP A 18 -5.10 28.17 -10.31
C ASP A 18 -4.36 27.01 -10.99
N ARG A 19 -3.17 26.66 -10.48
CA ARG A 19 -2.31 25.57 -10.95
C ARG A 19 -1.56 24.96 -9.77
N TRP A 20 -1.47 23.64 -9.76
CA TRP A 20 -0.79 22.89 -8.71
C TRP A 20 -0.41 21.49 -9.23
N PHE A 21 0.54 20.87 -8.53
CA PHE A 21 0.88 19.46 -8.65
C PHE A 21 0.79 18.87 -7.26
N LEU A 22 0.00 17.81 -7.11
CA LEU A 22 -0.19 17.09 -5.85
C LEU A 22 0.34 15.68 -6.04
N PHE A 23 1.26 15.29 -5.16
CA PHE A 23 1.77 13.93 -5.05
C PHE A 23 1.43 13.40 -3.67
N ILE A 24 0.76 12.25 -3.62
CA ILE A 24 0.37 11.59 -2.37
C ILE A 24 0.95 10.18 -2.41
N ASN A 25 1.88 9.89 -1.49
CA ASN A 25 2.41 8.55 -1.29
C ASN A 25 1.57 7.81 -0.24
N CYS A 26 1.00 6.65 -0.58
CA CYS A 26 0.11 5.89 0.29
C CYS A 26 0.80 4.58 0.73
N PRO A 27 1.43 4.53 1.92
CA PRO A 27 2.19 3.36 2.36
C PRO A 27 1.34 2.24 2.99
N GLU A 28 0.02 2.36 3.07
CA GLU A 28 -0.86 1.47 3.83
C GLU A 28 -0.82 0.00 3.34
N THR A 29 -0.58 -0.22 2.05
CA THR A 29 -0.42 -1.58 1.47
C THR A 29 0.98 -2.14 1.61
N HIS A 30 1.95 -1.35 2.09
CA HIS A 30 3.28 -1.81 2.43
C HIS A 30 3.27 -2.45 3.81
N TYR A 31 4.18 -3.40 4.06
CA TYR A 31 4.43 -3.94 5.40
C TYR A 31 4.51 -2.80 6.46
N PRO A 32 3.67 -2.82 7.51
CA PRO A 32 2.99 -3.99 8.06
C PRO A 32 1.54 -4.28 7.61
N TYR A 33 1.09 -3.69 6.50
CA TYR A 33 -0.28 -3.86 5.96
C TYR A 33 -1.36 -3.33 6.91
N ASP A 34 -1.16 -2.11 7.39
CA ASP A 34 -2.05 -1.43 8.33
C ASP A 34 -2.66 -0.18 7.71
N TRP A 35 -4.00 -0.11 7.72
CA TRP A 35 -4.77 1.01 7.21
C TRP A 35 -5.40 1.88 8.31
N GLY A 36 -4.97 1.68 9.56
CA GLY A 36 -5.40 2.42 10.75
C GLY A 36 -6.22 1.58 11.75
N GLU A 37 -6.45 0.30 11.46
CA GLU A 37 -7.16 -0.64 12.35
C GLU A 37 -6.20 -1.50 13.18
N GLY A 38 -4.89 -1.38 12.92
CA GLY A 38 -3.85 -2.16 13.58
C GLY A 38 -3.70 -3.58 13.01
N ILE A 39 -2.65 -4.25 13.48
CA ILE A 39 -2.28 -5.60 13.03
C ILE A 39 -3.02 -6.65 13.87
N PRO A 40 -3.78 -7.59 13.29
CA PRO A 40 -4.41 -8.68 14.03
C PRO A 40 -3.40 -9.55 14.80
N GLU A 41 -3.77 -10.02 16.00
CA GLU A 41 -2.87 -10.77 16.89
C GLU A 41 -2.37 -12.06 16.24
N GLU A 42 -3.23 -12.74 15.47
CA GLU A 42 -2.93 -13.98 14.77
C GLU A 42 -1.77 -13.86 13.78
N VAL A 43 -1.63 -12.69 13.12
CA VAL A 43 -0.54 -12.43 12.18
C VAL A 43 0.63 -11.73 12.87
N ARG A 44 0.39 -10.94 13.92
CA ARG A 44 1.39 -10.15 14.65
C ARG A 44 2.62 -10.97 15.05
N GLY A 45 2.43 -12.21 15.49
CA GLY A 45 3.50 -13.12 15.92
C GLY A 45 4.52 -13.47 14.82
N VAL A 46 4.16 -13.34 13.53
CA VAL A 46 5.07 -13.66 12.41
C VAL A 46 5.77 -12.45 11.79
N PHE A 47 5.42 -11.22 12.19
CA PHE A 47 6.07 -10.01 11.68
C PHE A 47 7.59 -9.99 11.90
N PRO A 48 8.13 -10.45 13.05
CA PRO A 48 9.57 -10.60 13.20
C PRO A 48 10.21 -11.56 12.19
N LEU A 49 9.49 -12.63 11.79
CA LEU A 49 9.95 -13.57 10.76
C LEU A 49 9.88 -12.95 9.37
N LEU A 50 8.79 -12.23 9.06
CA LEU A 50 8.67 -11.48 7.81
C LEU A 50 9.80 -10.44 7.70
N GLY A 51 10.07 -9.66 8.74
CA GLY A 51 11.19 -8.72 8.76
C GLY A 51 12.56 -9.36 8.49
N LYS A 52 12.79 -10.59 8.98
CA LYS A 52 13.99 -11.38 8.63
C LYS A 52 13.98 -11.80 7.15
N ALA A 53 12.83 -12.20 6.61
CA ALA A 53 12.66 -12.62 5.22
C ALA A 53 12.92 -11.47 4.24
N LEU A 54 12.41 -10.27 4.56
CA LEU A 54 12.56 -9.05 3.77
C LEU A 54 14.00 -8.53 3.73
N ASN A 55 14.83 -8.88 4.72
CA ASN A 55 16.20 -8.41 4.79
C ASN A 55 17.13 -9.24 3.88
N LEU A 56 17.45 -8.70 2.70
CA LEU A 56 18.36 -9.29 1.72
C LEU A 56 19.74 -9.68 2.29
N ARG A 57 20.21 -9.02 3.35
CA ARG A 57 21.52 -9.33 3.97
C ARG A 57 21.46 -10.50 4.94
N SER A 58 20.27 -10.88 5.38
CA SER A 58 20.08 -11.82 6.49
C SER A 58 18.92 -12.78 6.29
N ASN A 59 18.49 -13.07 5.06
CA ASN A 59 17.47 -14.09 4.78
C ASN A 59 18.00 -15.49 5.18
N ARG A 60 17.94 -15.75 6.50
CA ARG A 60 18.49 -16.90 7.23
C ARG A 60 17.37 -17.68 7.90
N LEU A 61 16.17 -17.69 7.30
CA LEU A 61 15.07 -18.44 7.87
C LEU A 61 15.38 -19.94 7.86
N GLY A 62 15.23 -20.60 9.02
CA GLY A 62 15.25 -22.06 9.09
C GLY A 62 14.01 -22.69 8.46
N PRO A 63 13.99 -24.01 8.16
CA PRO A 63 12.83 -24.67 7.58
C PRO A 63 11.52 -24.47 8.36
N VAL A 64 11.59 -24.50 9.70
CA VAL A 64 10.44 -24.29 10.59
C VAL A 64 9.92 -22.85 10.49
N GLU A 65 10.82 -21.86 10.49
CA GLU A 65 10.42 -20.44 10.36
C GLU A 65 9.80 -20.17 8.98
N ARG A 66 10.32 -20.79 7.91
CA ARG A 66 9.72 -20.69 6.57
C ARG A 66 8.32 -21.29 6.54
N GLN A 67 8.12 -22.46 7.16
CA GLN A 67 6.81 -23.08 7.25
C GLN A 67 5.83 -22.20 8.05
N GLN A 68 6.28 -21.63 9.17
CA GLN A 68 5.46 -20.72 9.97
C GLN A 68 5.05 -19.47 9.18
N LEU A 69 5.98 -18.87 8.44
CA LEU A 69 5.68 -17.73 7.58
C LEU A 69 4.70 -18.09 6.45
N ALA A 70 4.90 -19.25 5.81
CA ALA A 70 4.01 -19.76 4.77
C ALA A 70 2.59 -20.04 5.27
N MET A 71 2.41 -20.50 6.50
CA MET A 71 1.07 -20.67 7.09
C MET A 71 0.33 -19.35 7.30
N GLN A 72 1.06 -18.23 7.45
CA GLN A 72 0.47 -16.90 7.68
C GLN A 72 0.41 -16.03 6.42
N ALA A 73 1.04 -16.46 5.33
CA ALA A 73 1.01 -15.79 4.03
C ALA A 73 -0.39 -15.37 3.57
N PRO A 74 -1.42 -16.25 3.61
CA PRO A 74 -2.78 -15.85 3.22
C PRO A 74 -3.36 -14.75 4.11
N GLY A 75 -3.05 -14.78 5.42
CA GLY A 75 -3.50 -13.75 6.37
C GLY A 75 -2.86 -12.39 6.08
N MET A 76 -1.55 -12.37 5.82
CA MET A 76 -0.83 -11.15 5.42
C MET A 76 -1.35 -10.59 4.09
N HIS A 77 -1.56 -11.46 3.09
CA HIS A 77 -2.13 -11.03 1.81
C HIS A 77 -3.54 -10.45 1.98
N GLN A 78 -4.38 -11.08 2.81
CA GLN A 78 -5.71 -10.56 3.12
C GLN A 78 -5.68 -9.20 3.82
N MET A 79 -4.67 -8.93 4.66
CA MET A 79 -4.46 -7.61 5.25
C MET A 79 -4.08 -6.56 4.20
N GLN A 80 -3.22 -6.91 3.23
CA GLN A 80 -2.89 -6.01 2.12
C GLN A 80 -4.13 -5.68 1.28
N ILE A 81 -4.98 -6.67 0.98
CA ILE A 81 -6.25 -6.47 0.27
C ILE A 81 -7.15 -5.49 1.04
N LYS A 82 -7.34 -5.70 2.34
CA LYS A 82 -8.15 -4.79 3.18
C LYS A 82 -7.59 -3.37 3.22
N SER A 83 -6.25 -3.25 3.24
CA SER A 83 -5.57 -1.96 3.17
C SER A 83 -5.88 -1.25 1.85
N LEU A 84 -5.80 -1.97 0.73
CA LEU A 84 -6.13 -1.45 -0.60
C LEU A 84 -7.60 -1.03 -0.70
N GLU A 85 -8.54 -1.84 -0.22
CA GLU A 85 -9.97 -1.51 -0.19
C GLU A 85 -10.26 -0.26 0.66
N ALA A 86 -9.54 -0.09 1.78
CA ALA A 86 -9.65 1.12 2.59
C ALA A 86 -9.09 2.35 1.86
N MET A 87 -7.99 2.19 1.11
CA MET A 87 -7.42 3.27 0.29
C MET A 87 -8.34 3.67 -0.85
N ASP A 88 -8.96 2.70 -1.53
CA ASP A 88 -9.90 2.95 -2.62
C ASP A 88 -11.05 3.88 -2.18
N ARG A 89 -11.65 3.61 -1.01
CA ARG A 89 -12.69 4.48 -0.43
C ARG A 89 -12.18 5.90 -0.19
N LYS A 90 -10.99 6.06 0.41
CA LYS A 90 -10.41 7.38 0.71
C LYS A 90 -9.99 8.13 -0.56
N LEU A 91 -9.53 7.42 -1.60
CA LEU A 91 -9.27 8.00 -2.92
C LEU A 91 -10.56 8.53 -3.55
N GLY A 92 -11.67 7.80 -3.42
CA GLY A 92 -12.99 8.28 -3.82
C GLY A 92 -13.36 9.62 -3.15
N ASP A 93 -13.18 9.71 -1.83
CA ASP A 93 -13.43 10.95 -1.08
C ASP A 93 -12.53 12.10 -1.54
N LEU A 94 -11.23 11.84 -1.74
CA LEU A 94 -10.29 12.81 -2.28
C LEU A 94 -10.74 13.33 -3.65
N PHE A 95 -11.12 12.43 -4.56
CA PHE A 95 -11.54 12.81 -5.91
C PHE A 95 -12.80 13.67 -5.90
N ILE A 96 -13.78 13.32 -5.06
CA ILE A 96 -15.01 14.12 -4.87
C ILE A 96 -14.64 15.52 -4.39
N GLN A 97 -13.80 15.63 -3.36
CA GLN A 97 -13.45 16.93 -2.79
C GLN A 97 -12.59 17.78 -3.73
N LEU A 98 -11.65 17.18 -4.47
CA LEU A 98 -10.85 17.88 -5.46
C LEU A 98 -11.72 18.48 -6.59
N LYS A 99 -12.75 17.75 -7.05
CA LYS A 99 -13.71 18.28 -8.04
C LYS A 99 -14.49 19.48 -7.51
N LEU A 100 -14.79 19.54 -6.22
CA LEU A 100 -15.53 20.65 -5.62
C LEU A 100 -14.71 21.95 -5.56
N VAL A 101 -13.39 21.85 -5.37
CA VAL A 101 -12.53 23.04 -5.21
C VAL A 101 -11.85 23.49 -6.50
N SER A 102 -11.74 22.61 -7.50
CA SER A 102 -11.13 22.93 -8.78
C SER A 102 -12.15 23.42 -9.81
N LYS A 103 -11.79 24.47 -10.55
CA LYS A 103 -12.56 24.95 -11.71
C LYS A 103 -12.07 24.37 -13.03
N LYS A 104 -11.01 23.56 -12.99
CA LYS A 104 -10.36 22.95 -14.16
C LYS A 104 -10.31 21.44 -14.02
N ASN A 105 -10.28 20.78 -15.16
CA ASN A 105 -9.99 19.35 -15.24
C ASN A 105 -8.70 19.01 -14.49
N ILE A 106 -8.74 17.96 -13.67
CA ILE A 106 -7.57 17.47 -12.95
C ILE A 106 -7.15 16.16 -13.60
N TYR A 107 -5.92 16.11 -14.10
CA TYR A 107 -5.33 14.86 -14.56
C TYR A 107 -4.83 14.07 -13.35
N VAL A 108 -5.28 12.83 -13.23
CA VAL A 108 -4.95 11.96 -12.11
C VAL A 108 -4.25 10.72 -12.62
N PHE A 109 -3.20 10.34 -11.89
CA PHE A 109 -2.42 9.14 -12.09
C PHE A 109 -2.43 8.38 -10.77
N VAL A 110 -2.82 7.11 -10.80
CA VAL A 110 -2.76 6.20 -9.65
C VAL A 110 -1.90 5.02 -10.07
N CYS A 111 -0.78 4.80 -9.36
CA CYS A 111 0.12 3.70 -9.67
C CYS A 111 0.78 3.13 -8.42
N GLY A 112 1.26 1.89 -8.53
CA GLY A 112 2.22 1.30 -7.59
C GLY A 112 3.66 1.61 -8.01
N ASP A 113 4.56 1.71 -7.04
CA ASP A 113 6.01 1.78 -7.27
C ASP A 113 6.64 0.40 -7.47
N HIS A 114 6.09 -0.62 -6.79
CA HIS A 114 6.37 -2.03 -6.97
C HIS A 114 5.18 -2.89 -6.55
N GLY A 115 5.20 -4.18 -6.86
CA GLY A 115 4.32 -5.19 -6.25
C GLY A 115 5.04 -5.98 -5.14
N GLU A 116 4.50 -7.11 -4.70
CA GLU A 116 5.01 -7.83 -3.53
C GLU A 116 4.76 -9.34 -3.60
N ASN A 117 5.72 -10.15 -3.15
CA ASN A 117 5.54 -11.58 -2.96
C ASN A 117 4.96 -11.88 -1.56
N PHE A 118 4.02 -12.82 -1.52
CA PHE A 118 3.44 -13.40 -0.31
C PHE A 118 3.79 -14.88 -0.13
N GLY A 119 4.77 -15.40 -0.86
CA GLY A 119 5.25 -16.78 -0.73
C GLY A 119 5.47 -17.48 -2.07
N GLU A 120 5.23 -16.79 -3.18
CA GLU A 120 5.51 -17.25 -4.53
C GLU A 120 6.98 -17.68 -4.62
N SER A 121 7.21 -18.92 -5.06
CA SER A 121 8.55 -19.53 -5.07
C SER A 121 9.31 -19.47 -3.73
N GLY A 122 8.59 -19.36 -2.60
CA GLY A 122 9.17 -19.21 -1.27
C GLY A 122 9.75 -17.83 -0.96
N LEU A 123 9.45 -16.82 -1.80
CA LEU A 123 9.90 -15.44 -1.66
C LEU A 123 8.86 -14.59 -0.94
N TYR A 124 9.32 -13.54 -0.25
CA TYR A 124 8.46 -12.61 0.48
C TYR A 124 8.99 -11.20 0.29
N GLY A 125 8.07 -10.25 0.12
CA GLY A 125 8.41 -8.85 -0.12
C GLY A 125 8.69 -8.53 -1.58
N HIS A 126 9.19 -7.31 -1.79
CA HIS A 126 9.33 -6.68 -3.10
C HIS A 126 10.77 -6.64 -3.65
N MET A 127 11.75 -7.13 -2.89
CA MET A 127 13.17 -7.04 -3.24
C MET A 127 13.65 -8.15 -4.21
N HIS A 128 12.75 -8.64 -5.06
CA HIS A 128 12.99 -9.74 -5.99
C HIS A 128 12.53 -9.36 -7.39
N PRO A 129 13.26 -9.76 -8.46
CA PRO A 129 12.86 -9.48 -9.84
C PRO A 129 11.80 -10.50 -10.32
N THR A 130 10.69 -10.62 -9.59
CA THR A 130 9.58 -11.51 -9.94
C THR A 130 8.47 -10.74 -10.65
N GLU A 131 7.58 -11.46 -11.34
CA GLU A 131 6.43 -10.85 -12.03
C GLU A 131 5.54 -10.10 -11.03
N GLU A 132 5.36 -10.65 -9.84
CA GLU A 132 4.59 -10.10 -8.73
C GLU A 132 5.16 -8.78 -8.23
N CYS A 133 6.49 -8.59 -8.28
CA CYS A 133 7.13 -7.35 -7.85
C CYS A 133 7.25 -6.29 -8.95
N LEU A 134 7.42 -6.74 -10.20
CA LEU A 134 7.71 -5.85 -11.33
C LEU A 134 6.43 -5.36 -12.03
N SER A 135 5.31 -6.06 -11.85
CA SER A 135 4.02 -5.68 -12.44
C SER A 135 3.25 -4.78 -11.49
N VAL A 136 3.06 -3.52 -11.89
CA VAL A 136 2.34 -2.51 -11.10
C VAL A 136 1.09 -2.02 -11.82
N PRO A 137 -0.01 -1.71 -11.09
CA PRO A 137 -1.15 -1.05 -11.70
C PRO A 137 -0.78 0.37 -12.12
N LEU A 138 -1.35 0.81 -13.24
CA LEU A 138 -1.36 2.20 -13.66
C LEU A 138 -2.76 2.54 -14.14
N TRP A 139 -3.38 3.50 -13.46
CA TRP A 139 -4.62 4.12 -13.89
C TRP A 139 -4.39 5.61 -14.17
N MET A 140 -4.98 6.09 -15.25
CA MET A 140 -4.93 7.49 -15.65
C MET A 140 -6.34 7.96 -15.95
N GLY A 141 -6.70 9.15 -15.46
CA GLY A 141 -8.04 9.70 -15.64
C GLY A 141 -8.10 11.21 -15.51
N ILE A 142 -9.30 11.73 -15.75
CA ILE A 142 -9.61 13.15 -15.61
C ILE A 142 -10.80 13.28 -14.65
N LEU A 143 -10.63 14.12 -13.62
CA LEU A 143 -11.70 14.51 -12.69
C LEU A 143 -12.42 15.76 -13.20
#